data_AF-A0A1E4HKZ6-F1
#
_entry.id   AF-A0A1E4HKZ6-F1
#
_cell.length_a   1.000
_cell.length_b   1.000
_cell.length_c   1.000
_cell.angle_alpha   90.00
_cell.angle_beta   90.00
_cell.angle_gamma   90.00
#
_symmetry.space_group_name_H-M   'P 1'
#
loop_
_entity.id
_entity.type
_entity.pdbx_description
1 polymer ?
#
loop_
_entity_poly.entity_id
_entity_poly.type
_entity_poly.pdbx_seq_one_letter_code
_entity_poly.pdbx_strand_id
1 'polypeptide(L)'
;MHYRNGREAHNGDKIVSLAGYGSGPVNINAIGILYDAKPGNDYCNGMIASIIGGQPVTACMCDCLHIDDLAAILVEHGLDKRPAGK
;
A
#
# COMPACT_ATOMS: atom_id res chain seq x y z
N MET A 1 2.36 -13.32 5.34
CA MET A 1 3.04 -12.42 4.39
C MET A 1 3.10 -11.04 5.03
N HIS A 2 4.09 -10.22 4.72
CA HIS A 2 4.27 -8.93 5.40
C HIS A 2 4.43 -7.77 4.42
N TYR A 3 3.81 -6.65 4.79
CA TYR A 3 4.00 -5.36 4.14
C TYR A 3 5.42 -4.83 4.35
N ARG A 4 5.78 -3.77 3.61
CA ARG A 4 7.11 -3.14 3.66
C ARG A 4 7.56 -2.77 5.08
N ASN A 5 6.63 -2.42 5.97
CA ASN A 5 6.88 -2.04 7.35
C ASN A 5 6.82 -3.22 8.35
N GLY A 6 6.74 -4.47 7.86
CA GLY A 6 6.68 -5.66 8.69
C GLY A 6 5.29 -5.98 9.26
N ARG A 7 4.25 -5.20 8.96
CA ARG A 7 2.86 -5.56 9.33
C ARG A 7 2.41 -6.79 8.55
N GLU A 8 1.73 -7.71 9.23
CA GLU A 8 1.12 -8.88 8.56
C GLU A 8 0.01 -8.44 7.61
N ALA A 9 0.06 -8.95 6.39
CA ALA A 9 -0.85 -8.62 5.30
C ALA A 9 -2.01 -9.62 5.19
N HIS A 10 -3.23 -9.09 5.03
CA HIS A 10 -4.46 -9.88 4.95
C HIS A 10 -5.27 -9.55 3.69
N ASN A 11 -5.89 -10.56 3.09
CA ASN A 11 -6.89 -10.32 2.05
C ASN A 11 -8.06 -9.51 2.66
N GLY A 12 -8.49 -8.47 1.96
CA GLY A 12 -9.46 -7.49 2.43
C GLY A 12 -8.83 -6.17 2.89
N ASP A 13 -7.51 -6.13 3.09
CA ASP A 13 -6.81 -4.92 3.53
C ASP A 13 -6.87 -3.81 2.46
N LYS A 14 -7.07 -2.58 2.93
CA LYS A 14 -6.90 -1.38 2.12
C LYS A 14 -5.42 -1.04 2.06
N ILE A 15 -4.83 -1.11 0.88
CA ILE A 15 -3.40 -0.94 0.68
C ILE A 15 -3.07 0.08 -0.40
N VAL A 16 -1.86 0.59 -0.29
CA VAL A 16 -1.18 1.36 -1.33
C VAL A 16 0.04 0.58 -1.79
N SER A 17 0.18 0.41 -3.10
CA SER A 17 1.35 -0.17 -3.75
C SER A 17 2.27 0.94 -4.24
N LEU A 18 3.55 0.81 -3.91
CA LEU A 18 4.62 1.72 -4.25
C LEU A 18 5.35 1.18 -5.50
N ALA A 19 5.49 2.01 -6.53
CA ALA A 19 6.25 1.68 -7.72
C ALA A 19 7.77 1.82 -7.47
N GLY A 20 8.57 1.32 -8.42
CA GLY A 20 10.01 1.57 -8.48
C GLY A 20 10.88 0.68 -7.60
N TYR A 21 10.34 -0.40 -7.02
CA TYR A 21 11.08 -1.48 -6.34
C TYR A 21 12.16 -1.00 -5.34
N GLY A 22 11.95 0.15 -4.69
CA GLY A 22 12.89 0.72 -3.72
C GLY A 22 14.14 1.38 -4.31
N SER A 23 14.29 1.46 -5.64
CA SER A 23 15.49 2.01 -6.29
C SER A 23 15.34 3.47 -6.76
N GLY A 24 14.27 4.17 -6.36
CA GLY A 24 13.97 5.52 -6.84
C GLY A 24 13.00 6.28 -5.93
N PRO A 25 12.57 7.49 -6.36
CA PRO A 25 11.57 8.24 -5.61
C PRO A 25 10.29 7.42 -5.46
N VAL A 26 9.63 7.58 -4.32
CA VAL A 26 8.36 6.93 -4.05
C VAL A 26 7.33 7.38 -5.08
N ASN A 27 6.78 6.42 -5.82
CA ASN A 27 5.69 6.63 -6.75
C ASN A 27 4.54 5.69 -6.38
N ILE A 28 3.29 6.11 -6.58
CA ILE A 28 2.14 5.26 -6.30
C ILE A 28 1.80 4.46 -7.56
N ASN A 29 1.81 3.13 -7.45
CA ASN A 29 1.43 2.22 -8.52
C ASN A 29 -0.08 1.93 -8.52
N ALA A 30 -0.63 1.64 -7.35
CA ALA A 30 -2.04 1.29 -7.18
C ALA A 30 -2.53 1.60 -5.75
N ILE A 31 -3.83 1.85 -5.62
CA ILE A 31 -4.52 1.99 -4.34
C ILE A 31 -5.78 1.13 -4.41
N GLY A 32 -5.99 0.25 -3.43
CA GLY A 32 -7.15 -0.63 -3.47
C GLY A 32 -7.22 -1.67 -2.37
N ILE A 33 -8.03 -2.70 -2.62
CA ILE A 33 -8.25 -3.83 -1.71
C ILE A 33 -7.38 -5.00 -2.12
N LEU A 34 -6.60 -5.55 -1.20
CA LEU A 34 -5.82 -6.77 -1.42
C LEU A 34 -6.75 -7.99 -1.52
N TYR A 35 -6.56 -8.83 -2.53
CA TYR A 35 -7.27 -10.10 -2.65
C TYR A 35 -6.41 -11.20 -3.28
N ASP A 36 -6.80 -12.45 -3.05
CA ASP A 36 -6.16 -13.69 -3.53
C ASP A 36 -4.66 -13.86 -3.15
N ALA A 37 -4.17 -13.12 -2.16
CA ALA A 37 -2.84 -13.33 -1.63
C ALA A 37 -2.78 -14.64 -0.83
N LYS A 38 -1.69 -15.41 -0.98
CA LYS A 38 -1.47 -16.69 -0.30
C LYS A 38 -0.42 -16.58 0.84
N PRO A 39 -0.62 -17.23 1.99
CA PRO A 39 0.37 -17.26 3.06
C PRO A 39 1.76 -17.72 2.59
N GLY A 40 2.81 -17.14 3.17
CA GLY A 40 4.20 -17.56 2.95
C GLY A 40 4.93 -16.95 1.74
N ASN A 41 4.30 -16.04 0.98
CA ASN A 41 4.97 -15.34 -0.13
C ASN A 41 4.79 -13.81 -0.03
N ASP A 42 5.90 -13.07 -0.02
CA ASP A 42 5.89 -11.60 0.05
C ASP A 42 6.09 -10.93 -1.32
N TYR A 43 6.42 -11.71 -2.36
CA TYR A 43 6.75 -11.21 -3.69
C TYR A 43 5.65 -11.54 -4.70
N CYS A 44 5.11 -10.51 -5.36
CA CYS A 44 4.10 -10.62 -6.44
C CYS A 44 2.98 -11.62 -6.08
N ASN A 45 2.35 -11.42 -4.92
CA ASN A 45 1.40 -12.35 -4.31
C ASN A 45 0.02 -11.69 -4.14
N GLY A 46 -0.93 -12.14 -4.93
CA GLY A 46 -2.29 -11.59 -4.96
C GLY A 46 -2.42 -10.36 -5.85
N MET A 47 -3.57 -9.72 -5.76
CA MET A 47 -4.00 -8.64 -6.63
C MET A 47 -4.61 -7.49 -5.82
N ILE A 48 -4.61 -6.31 -6.41
CA ILE A 48 -5.17 -5.08 -5.85
C ILE A 48 -6.39 -4.69 -6.67
N ALA A 49 -7.57 -4.76 -6.06
CA ALA A 49 -8.80 -4.27 -6.66
C ALA A 49 -8.89 -2.76 -6.46
N SER A 50 -8.79 -1.98 -7.55
CA SER A 50 -8.77 -0.52 -7.49
C SER A 50 -10.04 0.05 -6.85
N ILE A 51 -9.88 1.01 -5.95
CA ILE A 51 -10.99 1.79 -5.34
C ILE A 51 -11.22 3.15 -6.02
N ILE A 52 -10.41 3.49 -7.02
CA ILE A 52 -10.49 4.75 -7.78
C ILE A 52 -10.86 4.52 -9.26
N GLY A 53 -11.24 3.29 -9.61
CA GLY A 53 -11.42 2.84 -10.99
C GLY A 53 -10.10 2.35 -11.63
N GLY A 54 -10.21 1.51 -12.66
CA GLY A 54 -9.06 0.91 -13.34
C GLY A 54 -8.98 -0.61 -13.23
N GLN A 55 -7.99 -1.20 -13.89
CA GLN A 55 -7.78 -2.65 -13.91
C GLN A 55 -7.11 -3.12 -12.60
N PRO A 56 -7.31 -4.38 -12.19
CA PRO A 56 -6.56 -4.95 -11.08
C PRO A 56 -5.04 -4.93 -11.33
N VAL A 57 -4.27 -4.68 -10.28
CA VAL A 57 -2.80 -4.62 -10.34
C VAL A 57 -2.20 -5.70 -9.45
N THR A 58 -1.13 -6.37 -9.88
CA THR A 58 -0.44 -7.37 -9.05
C THR A 58 0.12 -6.72 -7.79
N ALA A 59 -0.10 -7.35 -6.64
CA ALA A 59 0.41 -6.88 -5.36
C ALA A 59 1.76 -7.50 -5.05
N CYS A 60 2.77 -6.69 -4.74
CA CYS A 60 4.03 -7.16 -4.15
C CYS A 60 4.05 -6.68 -2.70
N MET A 61 4.02 -7.60 -1.72
CA MET A 61 3.78 -7.23 -0.32
C MET A 61 4.90 -6.34 0.23
N CYS A 62 6.16 -6.61 -0.15
CA CYS A 62 7.29 -5.76 0.19
C CYS A 62 7.25 -4.36 -0.46
N ASP A 63 6.37 -4.13 -1.43
CA ASP A 63 6.10 -2.84 -2.05
C ASP A 63 4.75 -2.25 -1.65
N CYS A 64 4.02 -2.88 -0.72
CA CYS A 64 2.73 -2.41 -0.25
C CYS A 64 2.82 -1.92 1.21
N LEU A 65 1.94 -0.99 1.55
CA LEU A 65 1.65 -0.56 2.92
C LEU A 65 0.15 -0.60 3.17
N HIS A 66 -0.25 -0.95 4.39
CA HIS A 66 -1.62 -0.74 4.84
C HIS A 66 -1.92 0.77 4.92
N ILE A 67 -3.12 1.19 4.49
CA ILE A 67 -3.48 2.62 4.43
C ILE A 67 -3.40 3.28 5.81
N ASP A 68 -3.83 2.60 6.88
CA ASP A 68 -3.79 3.18 8.24
C ASP A 68 -2.36 3.43 8.72
N ASP A 69 -1.40 2.58 8.34
CA ASP A 69 0.00 2.79 8.72
C ASP A 69 0.59 3.98 7.96
N LEU A 70 0.22 4.14 6.67
CA LEU A 70 0.59 5.34 5.92
C LEU A 70 -0.04 6.59 6.55
N ALA A 71 -1.31 6.52 6.97
CA ALA A 71 -1.98 7.63 7.65
C ALA A 71 -1.24 8.02 8.95
N ALA A 72 -0.78 7.04 9.74
CA ALA A 72 0.02 7.31 10.93
C ALA A 72 1.35 8.00 10.61
N ILE A 73 2.07 7.56 9.57
CA ILE A 73 3.30 8.21 9.10
C ILE A 73 3.03 9.68 8.68
N LEU A 74 1.91 9.94 8.00
CA LEU A 74 1.54 11.30 7.62
C LEU A 74 1.29 12.19 8.85
N VAL A 75 0.66 11.65 9.90
CA VAL A 75 0.48 12.34 11.19
C VAL A 75 1.84 12.64 11.85
N GLU A 76 2.76 11.68 11.86
CA GLU A 76 4.12 11.87 12.43
C GLU A 76 4.87 13.02 11.74
N HIS A 77 4.62 13.23 10.45
CA HIS A 77 5.17 14.34 9.68
C HIS A 77 4.32 15.62 9.68
N GLY A 78 3.24 15.66 10.47
CA GLY A 78 2.35 16.83 10.60
C GLY A 78 1.52 17.13 9.35
N LEU A 79 1.36 16.15 8.46
CA LEU A 79 0.58 16.24 7.22
C LEU A 79 -0.90 15.88 7.41
N ASP A 80 -1.31 15.58 8.64
CA ASP A 80 -2.70 15.40 9.06
C ASP A 80 -3.47 16.72 9.12
N LYS A 81 -2.77 17.84 9.27
CA LYS A 81 -3.35 19.18 9.40
C LYS A 81 -3.48 19.84 8.04
N ARG A 82 -4.60 20.54 7.84
CA ARG A 82 -4.74 21.44 6.69
C ARG A 82 -3.70 22.56 6.78
N PRO A 83 -3.09 22.97 5.65
CA PRO A 83 -2.26 24.15 5.63
C PRO A 83 -3.04 25.38 6.11
N ALA A 84 -2.41 26.25 6.90
CA ALA A 84 -3.07 27.46 7.36
C ALA A 84 -3.53 28.33 6.17
N GLY A 85 -4.78 28.79 6.20
CA GLY A 85 -5.36 29.63 5.15
C GLY A 85 -5.70 28.90 3.83
N LYS A 86 -5.81 27.56 3.84
CA LYS A 86 -6.26 26.74 2.70
C LYS A 86 -7.55 25.96 3.00
#